data_AF-A0A7J4AC52-F1
#
_entry.id   AF-A0A7J4AC52-F1
#
_cell.length_a   1.000
_cell.length_b   1.000
_cell.length_c   1.000
_cell.angle_alpha   90.00
_cell.angle_beta   90.00
_cell.angle_gamma   90.00
#
_symmetry.space_group_name_H-M   'P 1'
#
loop_
_entity.id
_entity.type
_entity.pdbx_description
1 polymer ?
#
loop_
_entity_poly.entity_id
_entity_poly.type
_entity_poly.pdbx_seq_one_letter_code
_entity_poly.pdbx_strand_id
1 'polypeptide(L)'
;MKYLELYKKINEKVKELEIKYKSSKIKNEIIKEELKELKSILKIIKNKNYLIKFYKNLIEKRLKSKEFSFLSKYFDLNYEEMLPEKKLSYEDFKLFLETKKYNVLPWDEFLEPWRNYYLVLSEIEDKIKEIDLKFKFIEYYLSKYQISK
;
A
#
# COMPACT_ATOMS: atom_id res chain seq x y z
N MET A 1 -3.00 -10.22 -0.02
CA MET A 1 -4.48 -10.16 -0.09
C MET A 1 -5.10 -9.03 0.75
N LYS A 2 -4.45 -8.55 1.83
CA LYS A 2 -4.98 -7.56 2.78
C LYS A 2 -5.47 -6.20 2.19
N TYR A 3 -4.80 -5.66 1.16
CA TYR A 3 -5.06 -4.29 0.69
C TYR A 3 -6.29 -4.13 -0.23
N LEU A 4 -6.74 -5.17 -0.94
CA LEU A 4 -7.94 -5.09 -1.79
C LEU A 4 -9.22 -5.00 -0.95
N GLU A 5 -9.29 -5.79 0.13
CA GLU A 5 -10.39 -5.73 1.08
C GLU A 5 -10.41 -4.38 1.81
N LEU A 6 -9.23 -3.88 2.21
CA LEU A 6 -9.10 -2.58 2.84
C LEU A 6 -9.56 -1.44 1.93
N TYR A 7 -9.18 -1.47 0.64
CA TYR A 7 -9.66 -0.51 -0.34
C TYR A 7 -11.19 -0.51 -0.47
N LYS A 8 -11.82 -1.69 -0.53
CA LYS A 8 -13.29 -1.81 -0.57
C LYS A 8 -13.94 -1.17 0.66
N LYS A 9 -13.45 -1.51 1.85
CA LYS A 9 -13.94 -0.95 3.13
C LYS A 9 -13.84 0.57 3.18
N ILE A 10 -12.70 1.12 2.77
CA ILE A 10 -12.50 2.58 2.71
C ILE A 10 -13.49 3.21 1.74
N ASN A 11 -13.64 2.64 0.54
CA ASN A 11 -14.54 3.18 -0.47
C ASN A 11 -16.02 3.15 -0.02
N GLU A 12 -16.43 2.11 0.68
CA GLU A 12 -17.76 2.03 1.31
C GLU A 12 -17.95 3.12 2.37
N LYS A 13 -16.95 3.31 3.24
CA LYS A 13 -16.99 4.36 4.26
C LYS A 13 -17.03 5.77 3.68
N VAL A 14 -16.28 6.04 2.60
CA VAL A 14 -16.38 7.32 1.88
C VAL A 14 -17.81 7.56 1.39
N LYS A 15 -18.44 6.56 0.75
CA LYS A 15 -19.83 6.68 0.27
C LYS A 15 -20.81 6.92 1.42
N GLU A 16 -20.63 6.26 2.55
CA GLU A 16 -21.45 6.47 3.75
C GLU A 16 -21.35 7.93 4.24
N LEU A 17 -20.13 8.46 4.34
CA LEU A 17 -19.91 9.85 4.76
C LEU A 17 -20.48 10.86 3.75
N GLU A 18 -20.41 10.57 2.45
CA GLU A 18 -21.05 11.40 1.42
C GLU A 18 -22.58 11.43 1.58
N ILE A 19 -23.20 10.29 1.88
CA ILE A 19 -24.64 10.21 2.12
C ILE A 19 -25.00 11.04 3.36
N LYS A 20 -24.25 10.88 4.46
CA LYS A 20 -24.43 11.67 5.69
C LYS A 20 -24.25 13.17 5.46
N TYR A 21 -23.24 13.57 4.69
CA TYR A 21 -23.03 14.98 4.33
C TYR A 21 -24.16 15.53 3.46
N LYS A 22 -24.68 14.74 2.50
CA LYS A 22 -25.82 15.14 1.65
C LYS A 22 -27.12 15.29 2.45
N SER A 23 -27.36 14.45 3.45
CA SER A 23 -28.54 14.55 4.33
C SER A 23 -28.39 15.57 5.46
N SER A 24 -27.17 16.03 5.75
CA SER A 24 -26.93 17.10 6.73
C SER A 24 -27.59 18.41 6.30
N LYS A 25 -28.26 19.08 7.24
CA LYS A 25 -28.84 20.42 7.07
C LYS A 25 -27.75 21.50 6.92
N ILE A 26 -26.59 21.31 7.54
CA ILE A 26 -25.47 22.26 7.47
C ILE A 26 -24.46 21.72 6.45
N LYS A 27 -24.25 22.51 5.39
CA LYS A 27 -23.23 22.26 4.36
C LYS A 27 -21.94 22.98 4.76
N ASN A 28 -21.07 22.27 5.47
CA ASN A 28 -19.76 22.77 5.82
C ASN A 28 -18.79 22.54 4.64
N GLU A 29 -18.23 23.63 4.09
CA GLU A 29 -17.33 23.56 2.92
C GLU A 29 -16.06 22.76 3.21
N ILE A 30 -15.55 22.79 4.45
CA ILE A 30 -14.38 21.99 4.86
C ILE A 30 -14.69 20.50 4.71
N ILE A 31 -15.88 20.03 5.11
CA ILE A 31 -16.26 18.62 4.94
C ILE A 31 -16.31 18.24 3.46
N LYS A 32 -16.80 19.14 2.60
CA LYS A 32 -16.88 18.92 1.16
C LYS A 32 -15.49 18.82 0.52
N GLU A 33 -14.56 19.67 0.94
CA GLU A 33 -13.16 19.60 0.51
C GLU A 33 -12.50 18.29 0.96
N GLU A 34 -12.67 17.92 2.23
CA GLU A 34 -12.15 16.67 2.79
C GLU A 34 -12.68 15.42 2.06
N LEU A 35 -13.97 15.39 1.72
CA LEU A 35 -14.56 14.31 0.91
C LEU A 35 -13.98 14.26 -0.51
N LYS A 36 -13.67 15.42 -1.12
CA LYS A 36 -13.02 15.48 -2.44
C LYS A 36 -11.58 14.96 -2.36
N GLU A 37 -10.85 15.30 -1.31
CA GLU A 37 -9.50 14.80 -1.07
C GLU A 37 -9.48 13.29 -0.84
N LEU A 38 -10.42 12.75 -0.05
CA LEU A 38 -10.57 11.30 0.14
C LEU A 38 -10.73 10.54 -1.20
N LYS A 39 -11.51 11.09 -2.15
CA LYS A 39 -11.62 10.51 -3.50
C LYS A 39 -10.31 10.57 -4.28
N SER A 40 -9.55 11.66 -4.14
CA SER A 40 -8.23 11.80 -4.76
C SER A 40 -7.26 10.76 -4.22
N ILE A 41 -7.22 10.59 -2.89
CA ILE A 41 -6.38 9.58 -2.22
C ILE A 41 -6.77 8.17 -2.67
N LEU A 42 -8.08 7.86 -2.77
CA LEU A 42 -8.55 6.58 -3.29
C LEU A 42 -8.05 6.30 -4.72
N LYS A 43 -8.04 7.31 -5.60
CA LYS A 43 -7.49 7.19 -6.95
C LYS A 43 -5.99 6.89 -6.92
N ILE A 44 -5.24 7.54 -6.02
CA ILE A 44 -3.81 7.28 -5.81
C ILE A 44 -3.59 5.82 -5.38
N ILE A 45 -4.31 5.36 -4.35
CA ILE A 45 -4.21 3.96 -3.86
C ILE A 45 -4.54 2.96 -4.96
N LYS A 46 -5.58 3.23 -5.77
CA LYS A 46 -5.92 2.38 -6.92
C LYS A 46 -4.75 2.29 -7.91
N ASN A 47 -4.13 3.41 -8.26
CA ASN A 47 -2.97 3.45 -9.16
C ASN A 47 -1.76 2.69 -8.58
N LYS A 48 -1.46 2.91 -7.29
CA LYS A 48 -0.37 2.22 -6.59
C LYS A 48 -0.60 0.70 -6.53
N ASN A 49 -1.84 0.23 -6.39
CA ASN A 49 -2.16 -1.20 -6.48
C ASN A 49 -1.83 -1.81 -7.87
N TYR A 50 -1.98 -1.05 -8.95
CA TYR A 50 -1.51 -1.52 -10.26
C TYR A 50 0.01 -1.63 -10.32
N LEU A 51 0.74 -0.68 -9.72
CA LEU A 51 2.20 -0.75 -9.61
C LEU A 51 2.65 -1.95 -8.78
N ILE A 52 1.98 -2.27 -7.68
CA ILE A 52 2.23 -3.49 -6.91
C ILE A 52 2.13 -4.72 -7.80
N LYS A 53 1.06 -4.84 -8.58
CA LYS A 53 0.88 -5.98 -9.50
C LYS A 53 1.98 -6.01 -10.57
N PHE A 54 2.37 -4.86 -11.09
CA PHE A 54 3.47 -4.73 -12.04
C PHE A 54 4.79 -5.23 -11.45
N TYR A 55 5.18 -4.76 -10.26
CA TYR A 55 6.41 -5.18 -9.61
C TYR A 55 6.41 -6.66 -9.23
N LYS A 56 5.27 -7.21 -8.79
CA LYS A 56 5.14 -8.67 -8.59
C LYS A 56 5.45 -9.46 -9.86
N ASN A 57 4.90 -9.04 -10.99
CA ASN A 57 5.18 -9.70 -12.26
C ASN A 57 6.66 -9.60 -12.66
N LEU A 58 7.33 -8.47 -12.37
CA LEU A 58 8.77 -8.33 -12.59
C LEU A 58 9.59 -9.26 -11.70
N ILE A 59 9.23 -9.34 -10.42
CA ILE A 59 9.84 -10.24 -9.45
C ILE A 59 9.67 -11.69 -9.89
N GLU A 60 8.46 -12.12 -10.25
CA GLU A 60 8.21 -13.48 -10.74
C GLU A 60 9.02 -13.82 -12.00
N LYS A 61 9.18 -12.86 -12.92
CA LYS A 61 10.03 -13.02 -14.11
C LYS A 61 11.51 -13.18 -13.70
N ARG A 62 12.01 -12.37 -12.76
CA ARG A 62 13.37 -12.50 -12.23
C ARG A 62 13.58 -13.84 -11.53
N LEU A 63 12.63 -14.30 -10.74
CA LEU A 63 12.70 -15.60 -10.06
C LEU A 63 12.60 -16.81 -11.01
N LYS A 64 12.23 -16.61 -12.27
CA LYS A 64 12.25 -17.64 -13.32
C LYS A 64 13.46 -17.51 -14.26
N SER A 65 14.34 -16.54 -14.01
CA SER A 65 15.48 -16.26 -14.86
C SER A 65 16.64 -17.24 -14.65
N LYS A 66 17.55 -17.31 -15.62
CA LYS A 66 18.81 -18.03 -15.50
C LYS A 66 19.69 -17.45 -14.38
N GLU A 67 19.63 -16.14 -14.20
CA GLU A 67 20.33 -15.42 -13.13
C GLU A 67 19.88 -15.93 -11.76
N PHE A 68 18.57 -15.98 -11.49
CA PHE A 68 18.08 -16.54 -10.23
C PHE A 68 18.39 -18.03 -10.09
N SER A 69 18.34 -18.80 -11.18
CA SER A 69 18.70 -20.23 -11.15
C SER A 69 20.18 -20.47 -10.81
N PHE A 70 21.05 -19.52 -11.16
CA PHE A 70 22.43 -19.51 -10.70
C PHE A 70 22.47 -19.17 -9.21
N LEU A 71 21.88 -18.05 -8.82
CA LEU A 71 21.90 -17.57 -7.44
C LEU A 71 21.35 -18.59 -6.43
N SER A 72 20.25 -19.27 -6.75
CA SER A 72 19.65 -20.29 -5.88
C SER A 72 20.57 -21.46 -5.59
N LYS A 73 21.41 -21.86 -6.57
CA LYS A 73 22.37 -22.96 -6.40
C LYS A 73 23.55 -22.59 -5.53
N TYR A 74 23.97 -21.33 -5.53
CA TYR A 74 25.20 -20.88 -4.87
C TYR A 74 24.96 -20.18 -3.51
N PHE A 75 23.76 -19.62 -3.29
CA PHE A 75 23.45 -18.81 -2.11
C PHE A 75 22.31 -19.38 -1.24
N ASP A 76 21.91 -20.65 -1.44
CA ASP A 76 20.83 -21.30 -0.66
C ASP A 76 19.53 -20.45 -0.64
N LEU A 77 19.20 -19.86 -1.79
CA LEU A 77 17.99 -19.07 -1.99
C LEU A 77 16.93 -19.94 -2.64
N ASN A 78 15.75 -20.06 -2.04
CA ASN A 78 14.63 -20.73 -2.67
C ASN A 78 13.60 -19.72 -3.22
N TYR A 79 12.81 -20.17 -4.19
CA TYR A 79 11.82 -19.34 -4.87
C TYR A 79 10.81 -18.73 -3.90
N GLU A 80 10.29 -19.53 -2.96
CA GLU A 80 9.22 -19.11 -2.08
C GLU A 80 9.67 -18.05 -1.08
N GLU A 81 10.86 -18.19 -0.50
CA GLU A 81 11.47 -17.24 0.44
C GLU A 81 11.71 -15.87 -0.19
N MET A 82 11.96 -15.87 -1.50
CA MET A 82 12.22 -14.68 -2.30
C MET A 82 10.96 -13.97 -2.77
N LEU A 83 9.77 -14.53 -2.52
CA LEU A 83 8.51 -13.83 -2.79
C LEU A 83 8.37 -12.61 -1.86
N PRO A 84 7.97 -11.44 -2.38
CA PRO A 84 7.93 -10.20 -1.61
C PRO A 84 6.86 -10.24 -0.50
N GLU A 85 5.91 -11.17 -0.54
CA GLU A 85 4.91 -11.35 0.52
C GLU A 85 5.45 -12.07 1.76
N LYS A 86 6.66 -12.64 1.71
CA LYS A 86 7.24 -13.37 2.84
C LYS A 86 7.91 -12.47 3.87
N LYS A 87 8.12 -11.18 3.58
CA LYS A 87 8.73 -10.21 4.48
C LYS A 87 7.84 -8.97 4.60
N LEU A 88 8.01 -8.22 5.69
CA LEU A 88 7.17 -7.06 5.98
C LEU A 88 7.69 -5.79 5.30
N SER A 89 9.01 -5.66 5.15
CA SER A 89 9.69 -4.49 4.59
C SER A 89 10.84 -4.88 3.68
N TYR A 90 11.41 -3.88 2.98
CA TYR A 90 12.62 -4.08 2.20
C TYR A 90 13.84 -4.30 3.09
N GLU A 91 13.89 -3.64 4.24
CA GLU A 91 14.93 -3.79 5.25
C GLU A 91 14.93 -5.23 5.80
N ASP A 92 13.77 -5.78 6.13
CA ASP A 92 13.62 -7.17 6.56
C ASP A 92 14.06 -8.15 5.47
N PHE A 93 13.73 -7.83 4.21
CA PHE A 93 14.14 -8.62 3.07
C PHE A 93 15.66 -8.59 2.87
N LYS A 94 16.28 -7.41 3.02
CA LYS A 94 17.73 -7.24 2.94
C LYS A 94 18.45 -8.00 4.06
N LEU A 95 17.97 -7.90 5.29
CA LEU A 95 18.51 -8.65 6.44
C LEU A 95 18.45 -10.16 6.19
N PHE A 96 17.31 -10.67 5.67
CA PHE A 96 17.20 -12.07 5.28
C PHE A 96 18.26 -12.47 4.26
N LEU A 97 18.48 -11.65 3.23
CA LEU A 97 19.49 -11.93 2.22
C LEU A 97 20.89 -11.93 2.81
N GLU A 98 21.23 -10.99 3.71
CA GLU A 98 22.51 -10.97 4.41
C GLU A 98 22.81 -12.28 5.16
N THR A 99 21.79 -12.95 5.73
CA THR A 99 21.96 -14.28 6.36
C THR A 99 22.37 -15.39 5.38
N LYS A 100 22.14 -15.19 4.08
CA LYS A 100 22.40 -16.15 2.99
C LYS A 100 23.75 -15.93 2.31
N LYS A 101 24.72 -15.30 3.00
CA LYS A 101 26.11 -15.04 2.54
C LYS A 101 26.19 -14.16 1.28
N TYR A 102 25.39 -13.11 1.27
CA TYR A 102 25.08 -12.25 0.12
C TYR A 102 26.14 -11.21 -0.28
N ASN A 103 27.22 -11.07 0.50
CA ASN A 103 28.13 -9.92 0.46
C ASN A 103 29.04 -9.81 -0.80
N VAL A 104 28.77 -10.56 -1.88
CA VAL A 104 29.72 -10.75 -2.99
C VAL A 104 29.20 -10.25 -4.36
N LEU A 105 27.92 -9.88 -4.52
CA LEU A 105 27.36 -9.48 -5.82
C LEU A 105 26.69 -8.08 -5.79
N PRO A 106 26.62 -7.38 -6.94
CA PRO A 106 25.92 -6.10 -7.08
C PRO A 106 24.42 -6.34 -7.16
N TRP A 107 23.83 -6.55 -6.01
CA TRP A 107 22.45 -6.96 -5.89
C TRP A 107 21.43 -5.84 -6.06
N ASP A 108 21.86 -4.58 -6.04
CA ASP A 108 20.97 -3.43 -6.11
C ASP A 108 20.12 -3.45 -7.39
N GLU A 109 20.70 -3.85 -8.53
CA GLU A 109 19.97 -3.98 -9.79
C GLU A 109 19.04 -5.20 -9.81
N PHE A 110 19.46 -6.32 -9.21
CA PHE A 110 18.64 -7.52 -9.13
C PHE A 110 17.41 -7.28 -8.23
N LEU A 111 17.61 -6.64 -7.08
CA LEU A 111 16.58 -6.36 -6.07
C LEU A 111 15.74 -5.12 -6.36
N GLU A 112 16.06 -4.34 -7.39
CA GLU A 112 15.34 -3.11 -7.72
C GLU A 112 13.80 -3.28 -7.76
N PRO A 113 13.23 -4.36 -8.33
CA PRO A 113 11.79 -4.60 -8.27
C PRO A 113 11.24 -4.85 -6.86
N TRP A 114 12.01 -5.49 -5.97
CA TRP A 114 11.62 -5.69 -4.57
C TRP A 114 11.63 -4.37 -3.82
N ARG A 115 12.69 -3.56 -3.98
CA ARG A 115 12.77 -2.23 -3.37
C ARG A 115 11.56 -1.39 -3.75
N ASN A 116 11.26 -1.33 -5.04
CA ASN A 116 10.12 -0.55 -5.54
C ASN A 116 8.78 -1.12 -5.10
N TYR A 117 8.65 -2.44 -4.98
CA TYR A 117 7.46 -3.08 -4.43
C TYR A 117 7.17 -2.59 -2.99
N TYR A 118 8.17 -2.62 -2.11
CA TYR A 118 7.98 -2.19 -0.71
C TYR A 118 7.82 -0.67 -0.57
N LEU A 119 8.51 0.12 -1.39
CA LEU A 119 8.29 1.58 -1.43
C LEU A 119 6.83 1.91 -1.75
N VAL A 120 6.26 1.25 -2.76
CA VAL A 120 4.85 1.44 -3.12
C VAL A 120 3.90 0.97 -2.01
N LEU A 121 4.23 -0.12 -1.31
CA LEU A 121 3.45 -0.55 -0.14
C LEU A 121 3.45 0.51 0.97
N SER A 122 4.62 1.05 1.31
CA SER A 122 4.75 2.10 2.34
C SER A 122 3.92 3.32 1.98
N GLU A 123 3.97 3.77 0.72
CA GLU A 123 3.15 4.91 0.27
C GLU A 123 1.65 4.63 0.40
N ILE A 124 1.20 3.40 0.12
CA ILE A 124 -0.21 3.02 0.33
C ILE A 124 -0.58 3.08 1.81
N GLU A 125 0.30 2.58 2.69
CA GLU A 125 0.07 2.58 4.14
C GLU A 125 -0.03 4.01 4.70
N ASP A 126 0.83 4.92 4.25
CA ASP A 126 0.76 6.32 4.65
C ASP A 126 -0.52 7.00 4.17
N LYS A 127 -0.97 6.68 2.95
CA LYS A 127 -2.27 7.16 2.45
C LYS A 127 -3.46 6.57 3.21
N ILE A 128 -3.36 5.35 3.74
CA ILE A 128 -4.39 4.78 4.61
C ILE A 128 -4.46 5.53 5.94
N LYS A 129 -3.31 5.84 6.56
CA LYS A 129 -3.27 6.64 7.80
C LYS A 129 -3.89 8.02 7.58
N GLU A 130 -3.60 8.66 6.45
CA GLU A 130 -4.19 9.95 6.06
C GLU A 130 -5.72 9.85 5.94
N ILE A 131 -6.21 8.80 5.28
CA ILE A 131 -7.65 8.50 5.19
C ILE A 131 -8.30 8.35 6.56
N ASP A 132 -7.67 7.61 7.47
CA ASP A 132 -8.23 7.37 8.81
C ASP A 132 -8.35 8.66 9.62
N LEU A 133 -7.39 9.57 9.50
CA LEU A 133 -7.45 10.90 10.13
C LEU A 133 -8.57 11.74 9.55
N LYS A 134 -8.70 11.77 8.22
CA LYS A 134 -9.78 12.50 7.53
C LYS A 134 -11.15 11.95 7.86
N PHE A 135 -11.30 10.64 8.00
CA PHE A 135 -12.54 10.03 8.48
C PHE A 135 -12.91 10.51 9.88
N LYS A 136 -11.98 10.46 10.83
CA LYS A 136 -12.22 10.95 12.20
C LYS A 136 -12.61 12.43 12.20
N PHE A 137 -11.96 13.24 11.38
CA PHE A 137 -12.26 14.66 11.24
C PHE A 137 -13.68 14.89 10.71
N ILE A 138 -14.05 14.26 9.60
CA ILE A 138 -15.39 14.40 9.02
C ILE A 138 -16.46 13.93 10.02
N GLU A 139 -16.26 12.79 10.66
CA GLU A 139 -17.20 12.25 11.66
C GLU A 139 -17.37 13.19 12.86
N TYR A 140 -16.28 13.80 13.32
CA TYR A 140 -16.33 14.82 14.38
C TYR A 140 -17.19 16.02 13.97
N TYR A 141 -17.00 16.57 12.78
CA TYR A 141 -17.81 17.71 12.34
C TYR A 141 -19.28 17.32 12.12
N LEU A 142 -19.54 16.18 11.50
CA LEU A 142 -20.91 15.71 11.29
C LEU A 142 -21.66 15.41 12.60
N SER A 143 -20.97 14.98 13.65
CA SER A 143 -21.58 14.73 14.97
C SER A 143 -21.78 16.01 15.79
N LYS A 144 -20.82 16.95 15.81
CA LYS A 144 -20.96 18.21 16.55
C LYS A 144 -22.14 19.06 16.10
N TYR A 145 -22.40 19.12 14.80
CA TYR A 145 -23.54 19.88 14.25
C TYR A 145 -24.90 19.20 14.46
N GLN A 146 -24.93 17.95 14.94
CA GLN A 146 -26.19 17.32 15.36
C GLN A 146 -26.59 17.71 16.80
N ILE A 147 -25.64 18.14 17.63
CA ILE A 147 -25.83 18.38 19.07
C ILE A 147 -26.24 19.83 19.39
N SER A 148 -26.03 20.79 18.48
CA SER A 148 -26.46 22.18 18.66
C SER A 148 -27.97 22.40 18.42
N LYS A 149 -28.81 21.46 18.87
CA LYS A 149 -30.28 21.54 18.85
C LYS A 149 -30.82 21.75 20.25
#